data_AF-A0A5C4LF41-F1
#
_entry.id   AF-A0A5C4LF41-F1
#
_cell.length_a   1.000
_cell.length_b   1.000
_cell.length_c   1.000
_cell.angle_alpha   90.00
_cell.angle_beta   90.00
_cell.angle_gamma   90.00
#
_symmetry.space_group_name_H-M   'P 1'
#
loop_
_entity.id
_entity.type
_entity.pdbx_description
1 polymer ?
#
loop_
_entity_poly.entity_id
_entity_poly.type
_entity_poly.pdbx_seq_one_letter_code
_entity_poly.pdbx_strand_id
1 'polypeptide(L)'
;MVRSDRQVSTIKLVAEAVRLASSLAVKEITLFSGEVDRIVRVVSAYTLWGGTIVLLACVSGFLLLMALVKGLGGLIGSEAVAAVIGAAPFAAAAVLLTVWGLRKMDVRR
;
A
#
# COMPACT_ATOMS: atom_id res chain seq x y z
N MET A 1 -20.84 60.59 -16.27
CA MET A 1 -21.27 59.25 -16.73
C MET A 1 -20.12 58.27 -17.07
N VAL A 2 -18.85 58.68 -17.16
CA VAL A 2 -17.70 57.83 -17.61
C VAL A 2 -17.22 56.74 -16.61
N ARG A 3 -17.62 56.79 -15.34
CA ARG A 3 -17.07 55.90 -14.29
C ARG A 3 -17.73 54.51 -14.24
N SER A 4 -18.98 54.39 -14.71
CA SER A 4 -19.76 53.14 -14.68
C SER A 4 -19.32 52.15 -15.78
N ASP A 5 -19.07 52.65 -17.00
CA ASP A 5 -18.65 51.82 -18.15
C ASP A 5 -17.29 51.12 -17.95
N ARG A 6 -16.31 51.80 -17.33
CA ARG A 6 -15.02 51.17 -17.00
C ARG A 6 -15.19 50.03 -16.00
N GLN A 7 -16.06 50.21 -15.01
CA GLN A 7 -16.26 49.20 -13.96
C GLN A 7 -16.92 47.95 -14.55
N VAL A 8 -17.91 48.12 -15.45
CA VAL A 8 -18.54 47.02 -16.18
C VAL A 8 -17.55 46.32 -17.13
N SER A 9 -16.65 47.08 -17.76
CA SER A 9 -15.61 46.53 -18.64
C SER A 9 -14.55 45.73 -17.86
N THR A 10 -14.07 46.24 -16.73
CA THR A 10 -13.10 45.51 -15.88
C THR A 10 -13.71 44.24 -15.30
N ILE A 11 -14.98 44.29 -14.85
CA ILE A 11 -15.68 43.11 -14.34
C ILE A 11 -15.88 42.06 -15.44
N LYS A 12 -16.21 42.48 -16.67
CA LYS A 12 -16.30 41.56 -17.82
C LYS A 12 -14.97 40.92 -18.19
N LEU A 13 -13.89 41.70 -18.23
CA LEU A 13 -12.53 41.20 -18.51
C LEU A 13 -12.06 40.20 -17.45
N VAL A 14 -12.34 40.47 -16.16
CA VAL A 14 -12.01 39.55 -15.06
C VAL A 14 -12.85 38.29 -15.15
N ALA A 15 -14.16 38.39 -15.42
CA ALA A 15 -15.03 37.23 -15.58
C ALA A 15 -14.61 36.35 -16.77
N GLU A 16 -14.17 36.96 -17.87
CA GLU A 16 -13.71 36.27 -19.07
C GLU A 16 -12.34 35.62 -18.86
N ALA A 17 -11.42 36.29 -18.17
CA ALA A 17 -10.14 35.72 -17.74
C ALA A 17 -10.33 34.54 -16.77
N VAL A 18 -11.27 34.65 -15.81
CA VAL A 18 -11.63 33.56 -14.90
C VAL A 18 -12.25 32.40 -15.67
N ARG A 19 -13.12 32.66 -16.64
CA ARG A 19 -13.73 31.62 -17.48
C ARG A 19 -12.71 30.88 -18.34
N LEU A 20 -11.73 31.60 -18.91
CA LEU A 20 -10.59 31.03 -19.64
C LEU A 20 -9.71 30.19 -18.71
N ALA A 21 -9.34 30.72 -17.54
CA ALA A 21 -8.56 30.01 -16.54
C ALA A 21 -9.27 28.73 -16.03
N SER A 22 -10.58 28.82 -15.75
CA SER A 22 -11.39 27.65 -15.38
C SER A 22 -11.48 26.62 -16.50
N SER A 23 -11.59 27.05 -17.77
CA SER A 23 -11.61 26.11 -18.89
C SER A 23 -10.28 25.35 -19.08
N LEU A 24 -9.15 26.00 -18.76
CA LEU A 24 -7.83 25.37 -18.77
C LEU A 24 -7.67 24.43 -17.57
N ALA A 25 -8.06 24.86 -16.37
CA ALA A 25 -8.00 24.05 -15.15
C ALA A 25 -8.86 22.78 -15.26
N VAL A 26 -10.05 22.87 -15.87
CA VAL A 26 -10.91 21.70 -16.12
C VAL A 26 -10.24 20.72 -17.08
N LYS A 27 -9.55 21.20 -18.12
CA LYS A 27 -8.80 20.31 -19.03
C LYS A 27 -7.68 19.56 -18.31
N GLU A 28 -6.92 20.26 -17.46
CA GLU A 28 -5.84 19.67 -16.69
C GLU A 28 -6.37 18.64 -15.68
N ILE A 29 -7.49 18.93 -15.00
CA ILE A 29 -8.17 17.99 -14.10
C ILE A 29 -8.71 16.76 -14.84
N THR A 30 -9.27 16.92 -16.05
CA THR A 30 -9.77 15.78 -16.84
C THR A 30 -8.66 14.87 -17.32
N LEU A 31 -7.50 15.43 -17.69
CA LEU A 31 -6.32 14.64 -18.07
C LEU A 31 -5.75 13.90 -16.85
N PHE A 32 -5.63 14.60 -15.73
CA PHE A 32 -5.15 14.03 -14.46
C PHE A 32 -6.08 12.94 -13.93
N SER A 33 -7.40 13.11 -14.04
CA SER A 33 -8.38 12.10 -13.60
C SER A 33 -8.28 10.82 -14.43
N GLY A 34 -8.04 10.91 -15.75
CA GLY A 34 -7.83 9.73 -16.59
C GLY A 34 -6.55 8.98 -16.26
N GLU A 35 -5.48 9.70 -15.91
CA GLU A 35 -4.22 9.08 -15.50
C GLU A 35 -4.31 8.46 -14.11
N VAL A 36 -4.97 9.14 -13.17
CA VAL A 36 -5.26 8.60 -11.82
C VAL A 36 -6.13 7.35 -11.90
N ASP A 37 -7.19 7.32 -12.71
CA ASP A 37 -8.04 6.13 -12.87
C ASP A 37 -7.23 4.92 -13.39
N ARG A 38 -6.32 5.17 -14.34
CA ARG A 38 -5.41 4.14 -14.85
C ARG A 38 -4.44 3.64 -13.77
N ILE A 39 -3.86 4.55 -12.99
CA ILE A 39 -2.95 4.19 -11.88
C ILE A 39 -3.71 3.41 -10.83
N VAL A 40 -4.89 3.87 -10.40
CA VAL A 40 -5.75 3.20 -9.41
C VAL A 40 -6.13 1.80 -9.90
N ARG A 41 -6.46 1.63 -11.18
CA ARG A 41 -6.82 0.33 -11.74
C ARG A 41 -5.63 -0.64 -11.78
N VAL A 42 -4.44 -0.16 -12.13
CA VAL A 42 -3.22 -0.98 -12.14
C VAL A 42 -2.82 -1.34 -10.72
N VAL A 43 -2.78 -0.35 -9.81
CA VAL A 43 -2.42 -0.55 -8.41
C VAL A 43 -3.43 -1.46 -7.73
N SER A 44 -4.74 -1.30 -7.95
CA SER A 44 -5.74 -2.17 -7.33
C SER A 44 -5.60 -3.61 -7.82
N ALA A 45 -5.37 -3.81 -9.13
CA ALA A 45 -5.10 -5.14 -9.66
C ALA A 45 -3.84 -5.76 -9.02
N TYR A 46 -2.72 -5.05 -9.02
CA TYR A 46 -1.48 -5.52 -8.38
C TYR A 46 -1.64 -5.77 -6.88
N THR A 47 -2.43 -4.95 -6.19
CA THR A 47 -2.69 -5.11 -4.75
C THR A 47 -3.58 -6.32 -4.49
N LEU A 48 -4.56 -6.59 -5.35
CA LEU A 48 -5.43 -7.77 -5.24
C LEU A 48 -4.62 -9.06 -5.46
N TRP A 49 -3.85 -9.11 -6.54
CA TRP A 49 -3.02 -10.27 -6.87
C TRP A 49 -1.89 -10.44 -5.86
N GLY A 50 -1.17 -9.37 -5.53
CA GLY A 50 -0.10 -9.38 -4.53
C GLY A 50 -0.63 -9.77 -3.15
N GLY A 51 -1.74 -9.18 -2.71
CA GLY A 51 -2.39 -9.53 -1.45
C GLY A 51 -2.84 -10.98 -1.41
N THR A 52 -3.43 -11.50 -2.49
CA THR A 52 -3.87 -12.90 -2.59
C THR A 52 -2.68 -13.86 -2.53
N ILE A 53 -1.58 -13.56 -3.23
CA ILE A 53 -0.36 -14.38 -3.19
C ILE A 53 0.22 -14.39 -1.77
N VAL A 54 0.33 -13.23 -1.13
CA VAL A 54 0.85 -13.12 0.24
C VAL A 54 -0.04 -13.89 1.21
N LEU A 55 -1.36 -13.76 1.10
CA LEU A 55 -2.32 -14.51 1.91
C LEU A 55 -2.17 -16.02 1.70
N LEU A 56 -2.16 -16.49 0.45
CA LEU A 56 -1.99 -17.91 0.13
C LEU A 56 -0.65 -18.45 0.64
N ALA A 57 0.44 -17.71 0.47
CA ALA A 57 1.75 -18.10 1.00
C ALA A 57 1.72 -18.21 2.53
N CYS A 58 1.07 -17.27 3.21
CA CYS A 58 0.97 -17.27 4.67
C CYS A 58 0.11 -18.44 5.18
N VAL A 59 -1.06 -18.66 4.58
CA VAL A 59 -1.97 -19.76 4.95
C VAL A 59 -1.34 -21.12 4.63
N SER A 60 -0.81 -21.30 3.42
CA SER A 60 -0.18 -22.57 3.02
C SER A 60 1.06 -22.88 3.88
N GLY A 61 1.89 -21.87 4.17
CA GLY A 61 3.03 -22.02 5.08
C GLY A 61 2.58 -22.44 6.48
N PHE A 62 1.57 -21.79 7.04
CA PHE A 62 1.03 -22.14 8.36
C PHE A 62 0.46 -23.57 8.40
N LEU A 63 -0.32 -23.96 7.40
CA LEU A 63 -0.87 -25.31 7.31
C LEU A 63 0.23 -26.37 7.18
N LEU A 64 1.28 -26.09 6.41
CA LEU A 64 2.42 -26.97 6.25
C LEU A 64 3.19 -27.14 7.57
N LEU A 65 3.36 -26.05 8.34
CA LEU A 65 3.93 -26.13 9.68
C LEU A 65 3.06 -26.95 10.64
N MET A 66 1.74 -26.76 10.62
CA MET A 66 0.83 -27.57 11.43
C MET A 66 0.87 -29.04 11.06
N ALA A 67 0.93 -29.37 9.77
CA ALA A 67 1.07 -30.74 9.29
C ALA A 67 2.41 -31.35 9.76
N LEU A 68 3.50 -30.59 9.67
CA LEU A 68 4.82 -31.02 10.12
C LEU A 68 4.85 -31.25 11.64
N VAL A 69 4.31 -30.31 12.42
CA VAL A 69 4.21 -30.41 13.89
C VAL A 69 3.36 -31.60 14.30
N LYS A 70 2.21 -31.83 13.67
CA LYS A 70 1.39 -33.02 13.94
C LYS A 70 2.09 -34.31 13.55
N GLY A 71 2.79 -34.34 12.41
CA GLY A 71 3.58 -35.50 11.98
C GLY A 71 4.71 -35.82 12.97
N LEU A 72 5.46 -34.80 13.39
CA LEU A 72 6.50 -34.90 14.42
C LEU A 72 5.90 -35.29 15.78
N GLY A 73 4.75 -34.74 16.14
CA GLY A 73 4.06 -35.03 17.39
C GLY A 73 3.61 -36.49 17.47
N GLY A 74 3.10 -37.04 16.36
CA GLY A 74 2.79 -38.47 16.23
C GLY A 74 4.03 -39.36 16.33
N LEU A 75 5.18 -38.92 15.82
CA LEU A 75 6.44 -39.68 15.87
C LEU A 75 7.13 -39.63 17.24
N ILE A 76 7.09 -38.46 17.89
CA ILE A 76 7.78 -38.17 19.16
C ILE A 76 6.89 -38.57 20.36
N GLY A 77 5.59 -38.74 20.15
CA GLY A 77 4.60 -39.01 21.20
C GLY A 77 4.27 -37.79 22.07
N SER A 78 4.79 -36.60 21.71
CA SER A 78 4.55 -35.35 22.43
C SER A 78 4.35 -34.19 21.44
N GLU A 79 3.13 -33.68 21.36
CA GLU A 79 2.78 -32.54 20.50
C GLU A 79 3.46 -31.24 20.95
N ALA A 80 3.70 -31.07 22.26
CA ALA A 80 4.34 -29.89 22.80
C ALA A 80 5.81 -29.76 22.33
N VAL A 81 6.56 -30.87 22.37
CA VAL A 81 7.96 -30.88 21.92
C VAL A 81 8.05 -30.66 20.41
N ALA A 82 7.15 -31.29 19.65
CA ALA A 82 7.07 -31.09 18.20
C ALA A 82 6.73 -29.63 17.82
N ALA A 83 5.82 -28.99 18.57
CA ALA A 83 5.47 -27.59 18.36
C ALA A 83 6.64 -26.64 18.63
N VAL A 84 7.41 -26.89 19.70
CA VAL A 84 8.61 -26.10 20.01
C VAL A 84 9.65 -26.22 18.90
N ILE A 85 9.91 -27.44 18.40
CA ILE A 85 10.86 -27.66 17.30
C ILE A 85 10.38 -27.00 16.01
N GLY A 86 9.08 -27.09 15.69
CA GLY A 86 8.50 -26.47 14.51
C GLY A 86 8.52 -24.94 14.55
N ALA A 87 8.30 -24.34 15.73
CA ALA A 87 8.29 -22.89 15.91
C ALA A 87 9.68 -22.27 16.12
N ALA A 88 10.65 -23.03 16.65
CA ALA A 88 12.00 -22.57 16.95
C ALA A 88 12.71 -21.85 15.78
N PRO A 89 12.74 -22.37 14.53
CA PRO A 89 13.42 -21.67 13.44
C PRO A 89 12.77 -20.32 13.09
N PHE A 90 11.44 -20.20 13.21
CA PHE A 90 10.74 -18.94 12.98
C PHE A 90 11.03 -17.92 14.08
N ALA A 91 11.02 -18.36 15.34
CA ALA A 91 11.37 -17.51 16.46
C ALA A 91 12.83 -17.01 16.33
N ALA A 92 13.76 -17.88 15.94
CA ALA A 92 15.15 -17.50 15.70
C ALA A 92 15.29 -16.48 14.56
N ALA A 93 14.61 -16.69 13.43
CA ALA A 93 14.62 -15.76 12.31
C ALA A 93 14.03 -14.39 12.70
N ALA A 94 12.93 -14.37 13.46
CA ALA A 94 12.34 -13.14 13.96
C ALA A 94 13.31 -12.35 14.83
N VAL A 95 13.96 -13.01 15.81
CA VAL A 95 14.96 -12.37 16.67
C VAL A 95 16.13 -11.82 15.85
N LEU A 96 16.65 -12.57 14.88
CA LEU A 96 17.74 -12.12 14.01
C LEU A 96 17.36 -10.87 13.21
N LEU A 97 16.17 -10.88 12.60
CA LEU A 97 15.67 -9.73 11.83
C LEU A 97 15.42 -8.52 12.72
N THR A 98 14.88 -8.70 13.92
CA THR A 98 14.68 -7.62 14.90
C THR A 98 16.02 -7.01 15.31
N VAL A 99 17.00 -7.82 15.71
CA VAL A 99 18.33 -7.33 16.09
C VAL A 99 19.01 -6.63 14.92
N TRP A 100 18.90 -7.18 13.70
CA TRP A 100 19.46 -6.55 12.52
C TRP A 100 18.79 -5.21 12.19
N GLY A 101 17.46 -5.14 12.29
CA GLY A 101 16.68 -3.92 12.11
C GLY A 101 17.09 -2.84 13.11
N LEU A 102 17.19 -3.19 14.39
CA LEU A 102 17.66 -2.29 15.45
C LEU A 102 19.07 -1.77 15.15
N ARG A 103 20.02 -2.65 14.77
CA ARG A 103 21.39 -2.25 14.39
C ARG A 103 21.39 -1.29 13.20
N LYS A 104 20.54 -1.50 12.20
CA LYS A 104 20.43 -0.62 11.02
C LYS A 104 19.85 0.76 11.35
N MET A 105 18.97 0.85 12.35
CA MET A 105 18.41 2.10 12.83
C MET A 105 19.42 2.88 13.68
N ASP A 106 20.21 2.18 14.50
CA ASP A 106 21.28 2.78 15.31
C ASP A 106 22.40 3.37 14.44
N VAL A 107 22.79 2.67 13.36
CA VAL A 107 23.81 3.14 12.40
C VAL A 107 23.42 4.40 11.63
N ARG A 108 22.15 4.85 11.71
CA ARG A 108 21.67 6.10 11.07
C ARG A 108 21.58 7.29 12.03
N ARG A 109 21.99 7.13 13.30
CA ARG A 109 22.19 8.24 14.25
C ARG A 109 23.64 8.70 14.24
#